data_AF-A0A3D0TNX4-F1
#
_entry.id   AF-A0A3D0TNX4-F1
#
_cell.length_a   1.000
_cell.length_b   1.000
_cell.length_c   1.000
_cell.angle_alpha   90.00
_cell.angle_beta   90.00
_cell.angle_gamma   90.00
#
_symmetry.space_group_name_H-M   'P 1'
#
loop_
_entity.id
_entity.type
_entity.pdbx_description
1 polymer ?
#
loop_
_entity_poly.entity_id
_entity_poly.type
_entity_poly.pdbx_seq_one_letter_code
_entity_poly.pdbx_strand_id
1 'polypeptide(L)'
;GAAAAADPAAVRQTCRRSSSLPPAVTEFADAAAEAEGIAQLLRRRRGAAARSTWAVLARTHAQLKRLAETLDGHGIPCRLSGARTLLQRPEVVALRAELAGAGEGFVRAVHDLALDALDAREAAAGDDT
;
A
#
# COMPACT_ATOMS: atom_id res chain seq x y z
N GLY A 1 30.79 -32.27 3.60
CA GLY A 1 30.29 -32.25 2.22
C GLY A 1 28.87 -31.71 2.23
N ALA A 2 28.66 -30.65 1.45
CA ALA A 2 27.38 -30.05 1.03
C ALA A 2 26.44 -29.50 2.13
N ALA A 3 26.67 -28.22 2.46
CA ALA A 3 25.64 -27.32 2.95
C ALA A 3 24.55 -27.16 1.88
N ALA A 4 23.30 -27.48 2.23
CA ALA A 4 22.16 -27.18 1.39
C ALA A 4 21.91 -25.66 1.41
N ALA A 5 22.12 -25.02 0.28
CA ALA A 5 21.83 -23.61 0.06
C ALA A 5 20.33 -23.37 0.33
N ALA A 6 20.03 -22.53 1.33
CA ALA A 6 18.68 -22.04 1.57
C ALA A 6 18.30 -21.11 0.40
N ASP A 7 17.18 -21.43 -0.25
CA ASP A 7 16.56 -20.60 -1.28
C ASP A 7 16.15 -19.23 -0.69
N PRO A 8 16.68 -18.10 -1.18
CA PRO A 8 16.43 -16.79 -0.59
C PRO A 8 15.03 -16.20 -0.88
N ALA A 9 14.13 -16.91 -1.56
CA ALA A 9 12.80 -16.37 -1.92
C ALA A 9 11.61 -16.92 -1.11
N ALA A 10 11.81 -17.86 -0.18
CA ALA A 10 10.73 -18.41 0.62
C ALA A 10 10.51 -17.58 1.90
N VAL A 11 9.68 -16.54 1.83
CA VAL A 11 9.17 -15.85 3.03
C VAL A 11 8.42 -16.87 3.88
N ARG A 12 9.10 -17.40 4.90
CA ARG A 12 8.52 -18.35 5.84
C ARG A 12 7.64 -17.55 6.80
N GLN A 13 6.35 -17.46 6.50
CA GLN A 13 5.39 -16.79 7.38
C GLN A 13 5.31 -17.56 8.70
N THR A 14 6.03 -17.07 9.70
CA THR A 14 6.03 -17.66 11.05
C THR A 14 4.97 -16.93 11.88
N CYS A 15 3.97 -17.68 12.35
CA CYS A 15 2.95 -17.15 13.25
C CYS A 15 3.56 -17.05 14.65
N ARG A 16 4.10 -15.88 15.02
CA ARG A 16 4.54 -15.60 16.41
C ARG A 16 3.32 -15.22 17.25
N ARG A 17 2.53 -16.18 17.71
CA ARG A 17 1.45 -15.87 18.65
C ARG A 17 2.01 -15.61 20.05
N SER A 18 1.81 -14.39 20.55
CA SER A 18 1.87 -14.07 21.99
C SER A 18 0.47 -13.94 22.61
N SER A 19 -0.60 -14.07 21.82
CA SER A 19 -1.98 -13.83 22.27
C SER A 19 -2.65 -15.08 22.82
N SER A 20 -3.22 -14.98 24.03
CA SER A 20 -3.93 -16.05 24.73
C SER A 20 -5.38 -16.31 24.25
N LEU A 21 -5.96 -15.43 23.43
CA LEU A 21 -7.33 -15.60 22.92
C LEU A 21 -7.38 -16.47 21.65
N PRO A 22 -8.29 -17.46 21.58
CA PRO A 22 -8.49 -18.26 20.38
C PRO A 22 -9.05 -17.40 19.24
N PRO A 23 -8.77 -17.76 17.98
CA PRO A 23 -9.40 -17.11 16.83
C PRO A 23 -10.91 -17.35 16.85
N ALA A 24 -11.70 -16.29 16.70
CA ALA A 24 -13.14 -16.40 16.53
C ALA A 24 -13.47 -16.63 15.05
N VAL A 25 -14.38 -17.58 14.79
CA VAL A 25 -14.93 -17.84 13.46
C VAL A 25 -16.42 -17.50 13.52
N THR A 26 -16.91 -16.78 12.52
CA THR A 26 -18.33 -16.41 12.40
C THR A 26 -18.77 -16.74 10.99
N GLU A 27 -19.88 -17.47 10.89
CA GLU A 27 -20.50 -17.83 9.62
C GLU A 27 -21.62 -16.84 9.31
N PHE A 28 -21.77 -16.52 8.03
CA PHE A 28 -22.81 -15.62 7.52
C PHE A 28 -23.57 -16.32 6.41
N ALA A 29 -24.84 -15.95 6.22
CA ALA A 29 -25.71 -16.56 5.22
C ALA A 29 -25.20 -16.36 3.78
N ASP A 30 -24.58 -15.21 3.51
CA ASP A 30 -23.98 -14.87 2.22
C ASP A 30 -22.86 -13.83 2.37
N ALA A 31 -22.24 -13.49 1.24
CA ALA A 31 -21.14 -12.53 1.19
C ALA A 31 -21.55 -11.08 1.51
N ALA A 32 -22.83 -10.71 1.32
CA ALA A 32 -23.31 -9.38 1.66
C ALA A 32 -23.51 -9.27 3.18
N ALA A 33 -24.09 -10.29 3.80
CA ALA A 33 -24.22 -10.42 5.25
C ALA A 33 -22.84 -10.46 5.94
N GLU A 34 -21.85 -11.14 5.34
CA GLU A 34 -20.47 -11.13 5.82
C GLU A 34 -19.88 -9.71 5.80
N ALA A 35 -19.99 -8.99 4.68
CA ALA A 35 -19.47 -7.63 4.55
C ALA A 35 -20.11 -6.66 5.56
N GLU A 36 -21.43 -6.77 5.76
CA GLU A 36 -22.17 -6.02 6.76
C GLU A 36 -21.72 -6.35 8.19
N GLY A 37 -21.55 -7.63 8.50
CA GLY A 37 -21.02 -8.09 9.78
C GLY A 37 -19.62 -7.55 10.07
N ILE A 38 -18.74 -7.55 9.07
CA ILE A 38 -17.40 -6.96 9.17
C ILE A 38 -17.47 -5.44 9.40
N ALA A 39 -18.33 -4.72 8.67
CA ALA A 39 -18.51 -3.28 8.83
C ALA A 39 -18.96 -2.93 10.26
N GLN A 40 -19.93 -3.68 10.80
CA GLN A 40 -20.40 -3.52 12.16
C GLN A 40 -19.32 -3.84 13.20
N LEU A 41 -18.53 -4.89 12.99
CA LEU A 41 -17.42 -5.25 13.85
C LEU A 41 -16.37 -4.13 13.91
N LEU A 42 -15.98 -3.58 12.76
CA LEU A 42 -15.04 -2.46 12.67
C LEU A 42 -15.61 -1.19 13.32
N ARG A 43 -16.91 -0.93 13.17
CA ARG A 43 -17.58 0.23 13.78
C ARG A 43 -17.62 0.13 15.31
N ARG A 44 -17.89 -1.07 15.86
CA ARG A 44 -17.87 -1.33 17.31
C ARG A 44 -16.46 -1.21 17.90
N ARG A 45 -15.43 -1.52 17.11
CA ARG A 45 -14.01 -1.39 17.50
C ARG A 45 -13.46 0.03 17.40
N ARG A 46 -14.31 1.07 17.34
CA ARG A 46 -13.93 2.50 17.31
C ARG A 46 -13.15 3.01 18.54
N GLY A 47 -12.73 2.16 19.48
CA GLY A 47 -11.98 2.53 20.69
C GLY A 47 -10.50 2.10 20.67
N ALA A 48 -9.67 2.89 21.37
CA ALA A 48 -8.24 2.78 21.74
C ALA A 48 -7.18 2.46 20.66
N ALA A 49 -7.49 1.71 19.61
CA ALA A 49 -6.57 1.40 18.53
C ALA A 49 -6.88 2.24 17.29
N ALA A 50 -5.85 2.83 16.69
CA ALA A 50 -5.98 3.52 15.41
C ALA A 50 -6.45 2.54 14.34
N ARG A 51 -7.32 2.98 13.41
CA ARG A 51 -7.85 2.14 12.31
C ARG A 51 -6.75 1.44 11.50
N SER A 52 -5.54 2.02 11.47
CA SER A 52 -4.35 1.50 10.81
C SER A 52 -3.83 0.17 11.37
N THR A 53 -4.26 -0.27 12.55
CA THR A 53 -3.86 -1.56 13.13
C THR A 53 -4.67 -2.74 12.57
N TRP A 54 -5.75 -2.48 11.85
CA TRP A 54 -6.65 -3.50 11.35
C TRP A 54 -6.45 -3.71 9.85
N ALA A 55 -6.46 -4.97 9.43
CA ALA A 55 -6.43 -5.36 8.03
C ALA A 55 -7.44 -6.48 7.79
N VAL A 56 -8.13 -6.41 6.65
CA VAL A 56 -8.98 -7.49 6.16
C VAL A 56 -8.28 -8.17 5.00
N LEU A 57 -8.14 -9.49 5.10
CA LEU A 57 -7.55 -10.32 4.06
C LEU A 57 -8.67 -11.14 3.43
N ALA A 58 -8.67 -11.20 2.10
CA ALA A 58 -9.59 -12.03 1.35
C ALA A 58 -8.82 -12.82 0.30
N ARG A 59 -9.43 -13.91 -0.19
CA ARG A 59 -8.79 -14.77 -1.18
C ARG A 59 -8.65 -14.09 -2.54
N THR A 60 -9.60 -13.24 -2.90
CA THR A 60 -9.62 -12.56 -4.19
C THR A 60 -9.78 -11.05 -4.01
N HIS A 61 -9.22 -10.28 -4.94
CA HIS A 61 -9.35 -8.84 -4.93
C HIS A 61 -10.81 -8.37 -5.19
N ALA A 62 -11.61 -9.16 -5.91
CA ALA A 62 -13.03 -8.87 -6.14
C ALA A 62 -13.85 -8.85 -4.84
N GLN A 63 -13.55 -9.75 -3.90
CA GLN A 63 -14.16 -9.76 -2.56
C GLN A 63 -13.82 -8.48 -1.79
N LEU A 64 -12.58 -8.01 -1.90
CA LEU A 64 -12.16 -6.76 -1.24
C LEU A 64 -12.87 -5.52 -1.82
N LYS A 65 -13.14 -5.49 -3.14
CA LYS A 65 -13.89 -4.37 -3.76
C LYS A 65 -15.31 -4.26 -3.20
N ARG A 66 -16.04 -5.38 -3.15
CA ARG A 66 -17.39 -5.42 -2.56
C ARG A 66 -17.39 -5.00 -1.09
N LEU A 67 -16.41 -5.47 -0.33
CA LEU A 67 -16.26 -5.06 1.06
C LEU A 67 -15.98 -3.55 1.16
N ALA A 68 -15.11 -3.00 0.33
CA ALA A 68 -14.79 -1.58 0.33
C ALA A 68 -16.03 -0.71 0.05
N GLU A 69 -16.85 -1.09 -0.92
CA GLU A 69 -18.14 -0.42 -1.21
C GLU A 69 -19.08 -0.45 0.01
N THR A 70 -19.14 -1.60 0.70
CA THR A 70 -19.96 -1.74 1.92
C THR A 70 -19.41 -0.85 3.05
N LEU A 71 -18.09 -0.83 3.26
CA LEU A 71 -17.46 0.01 4.27
C LEU A 71 -17.65 1.50 4.00
N ASP A 72 -17.61 1.91 2.72
CA ASP A 72 -17.89 3.27 2.30
C ASP A 72 -19.32 3.69 2.63
N GLY A 73 -20.30 2.80 2.38
CA GLY A 73 -21.70 2.99 2.78
C GLY A 73 -21.89 3.18 4.30
N HIS A 74 -20.98 2.65 5.12
CA HIS A 74 -20.97 2.84 6.58
C HIS A 74 -20.06 3.99 7.04
N GLY A 75 -19.46 4.76 6.12
CA GLY A 75 -18.53 5.85 6.42
C GLY A 75 -17.25 5.38 7.11
N ILE A 76 -16.77 4.18 6.79
CA ILE A 76 -15.54 3.61 7.34
C ILE A 76 -14.41 3.79 6.32
N PRO A 77 -13.43 4.66 6.60
CA PRO A 77 -12.32 4.88 5.66
C PRO A 77 -11.46 3.61 5.59
N CYS A 78 -11.21 3.14 4.37
CA CYS A 78 -10.36 1.99 4.11
C CYS A 78 -9.37 2.26 2.98
N ARG A 79 -8.27 1.50 2.98
CA ARG A 79 -7.28 1.53 1.90
C ARG A 79 -7.25 0.17 1.23
N LEU A 80 -7.54 0.15 -0.07
CA LEU A 80 -7.41 -1.06 -0.88
C LEU A 80 -6.01 -1.12 -1.49
N SER A 81 -5.21 -2.09 -1.07
CA SER A 81 -3.90 -2.35 -1.68
C SER A 81 -4.08 -2.73 -3.15
N GLY A 82 -3.43 -1.99 -4.05
CA GLY A 82 -3.53 -2.19 -5.50
C GLY A 82 -4.71 -1.48 -6.19
N ALA A 83 -5.48 -0.63 -5.49
CA ALA A 83 -6.36 0.32 -6.18
C ALA A 83 -5.53 1.22 -7.11
N ARG A 84 -6.15 1.69 -8.22
CA ARG A 84 -5.48 2.47 -9.30
C ARG A 84 -4.41 3.37 -8.72
N THR A 85 -3.15 2.97 -8.93
CA THR A 85 -2.03 3.75 -8.44
C THR A 85 -2.00 5.06 -9.20
N LEU A 86 -1.38 6.10 -8.63
CA LEU A 86 -1.14 7.35 -9.33
C LEU A 86 -0.54 7.11 -10.73
N LEU A 87 0.30 6.08 -10.87
CA LEU A 87 0.94 5.65 -12.11
C LEU A 87 0.01 5.07 -13.19
N GLN A 88 -1.22 4.69 -12.83
CA GLN A 88 -2.24 4.19 -13.75
C GLN A 88 -3.22 5.28 -14.19
N ARG A 89 -3.09 6.50 -13.68
CA ARG A 89 -3.93 7.62 -14.13
C ARG A 89 -3.53 8.01 -15.56
N PRO A 90 -4.49 8.29 -16.45
CA PRO A 90 -4.21 8.53 -17.87
C PRO A 90 -3.24 9.69 -18.07
N GLU A 91 -3.33 10.75 -17.26
CA GLU A 91 -2.40 11.89 -17.29
C GLU A 91 -0.96 11.48 -16.95
N VAL A 92 -0.78 10.59 -15.97
CA VAL A 92 0.54 10.09 -15.57
C VAL A 92 1.09 9.08 -16.57
N VAL A 93 0.21 8.28 -17.19
CA VAL A 93 0.58 7.34 -18.25
C VAL A 93 1.07 8.10 -19.49
N ALA A 94 0.36 9.17 -19.89
CA ALA A 94 0.76 10.02 -21.00
C ALA A 94 2.13 10.67 -20.76
N LEU A 95 2.31 11.26 -19.57
CA LEU A 95 3.59 11.84 -19.19
C LEU A 95 4.72 10.80 -19.17
N ARG A 96 4.46 9.58 -18.66
CA ARG A 96 5.45 8.49 -18.70
C ARG A 96 5.86 8.12 -20.13
N ALA A 97 4.92 8.11 -21.07
CA ALA A 97 5.21 7.79 -22.46
C ALA A 97 6.08 8.89 -23.11
N GLU A 98 5.78 10.15 -22.83
CA GLU A 98 6.57 11.30 -23.29
C GLU A 98 8.00 11.24 -22.73
N LEU A 99 8.13 11.03 -21.41
CA LEU A 99 9.42 10.88 -20.74
C LEU A 99 10.23 9.70 -21.27
N ALA A 100 9.57 8.57 -21.55
CA ALA A 100 10.23 7.39 -22.13
C ALA A 100 10.73 7.66 -23.57
N GLY A 101 9.99 8.45 -24.35
CA GLY A 101 10.38 8.86 -25.70
C GLY A 101 11.53 9.87 -25.75
N ALA A 102 11.69 10.69 -24.70
CA ALA A 102 12.75 11.69 -24.61
C ALA A 102 14.15 11.08 -24.38
N GLY A 103 14.23 9.81 -23.96
CA GLY A 103 15.45 9.00 -23.95
C GLY A 103 16.61 9.63 -23.15
N GLU A 104 17.83 9.49 -23.67
CA GLU A 104 19.05 9.97 -23.01
C GLU A 104 19.11 11.50 -22.84
N GLY A 105 18.44 12.26 -23.71
CA GLY A 105 18.39 13.72 -23.63
C GLY A 105 17.71 14.21 -22.35
N PHE A 106 16.63 13.54 -21.94
CA PHE A 106 15.94 13.83 -20.69
C PHE A 106 16.76 13.42 -19.47
N VAL A 107 17.39 12.23 -19.50
CA VAL A 107 18.24 11.76 -18.40
C VAL A 107 19.39 12.73 -18.15
N ARG A 108 20.03 13.22 -19.22
CA ARG A 108 21.08 14.23 -19.13
C ARG A 108 20.56 15.55 -18.57
N ALA A 109 19.45 16.07 -19.08
CA ALA A 109 18.88 17.33 -18.58
C ALA A 109 18.47 17.27 -17.09
N VAL A 110 17.97 16.12 -16.63
CA VAL A 110 17.67 15.89 -15.20
C VAL A 110 18.95 15.80 -14.37
N HIS A 111 19.99 15.15 -14.90
CA HIS A 111 21.29 15.08 -14.23
C HIS A 111 21.92 16.47 -14.09
N ASP A 112 21.91 17.26 -15.17
CA ASP A 112 22.43 18.63 -15.19
C ASP A 112 21.66 19.50 -14.18
N LEU A 113 20.33 19.45 -14.18
CA LEU A 113 19.50 20.17 -13.21
C LEU A 113 19.78 19.75 -11.75
N ALA A 114 20.04 18.46 -11.51
CA ALA A 114 20.35 17.96 -10.19
C ALA A 114 21.72 18.44 -9.70
N LEU A 115 22.71 18.54 -10.58
CA LEU A 115 24.02 19.13 -10.27
C LEU A 115 23.88 20.63 -9.97
N ASP A 116 23.18 21.38 -10.83
CA ASP A 116 22.92 22.81 -10.62
C ASP A 116 22.20 23.08 -9.29
N ALA A 117 21.24 22.22 -8.91
CA ALA A 117 20.52 22.34 -7.65
C ALA A 117 21.38 22.04 -6.41
N LEU A 118 22.37 21.16 -6.54
CA LEU A 118 23.34 20.88 -5.47
C LEU A 118 24.32 22.04 -5.33
N ASP A 119 24.86 22.53 -6.43
CA ASP A 119 25.77 23.68 -6.47
C ASP A 119 25.10 24.93 -5.90
N ALA A 120 23.83 25.18 -6.24
CA ALA A 120 23.06 26.30 -5.71
C ALA A 120 22.82 26.19 -4.18
N ARG A 121 22.67 24.98 -3.63
CA ARG A 121 22.54 24.77 -2.19
C ARG A 121 23.87 24.97 -1.45
N GLU A 122 24.98 24.62 -2.07
CA GLU A 122 26.32 24.80 -1.51
C GLU A 122 26.71 26.28 -1.52
N ALA A 123 26.40 27.00 -2.61
CA ALA A 123 26.57 28.45 -2.69
C ALA A 123 25.71 29.20 -1.65
N ALA A 124 24.47 28.77 -1.42
CA ALA A 124 23.59 29.36 -0.39
C ALA A 124 24.04 29.05 1.05
N ALA A 125 24.86 28.02 1.25
CA ALA A 125 25.43 27.67 2.56
C ALA A 125 26.77 28.37 2.83
N GLY A 126 27.43 28.91 1.80
CA GLY A 126 28.73 29.57 1.90
C GLY A 126 28.70 31.08 2.18
N ASP A 127 27.53 31.72 2.24
CA ASP A 127 27.36 33.17 2.40
C ASP A 127 27.11 33.61 3.87
N ASP A 128 27.23 32.69 4.84
CA ASP A 128 26.88 32.91 6.26
C ASP A 128 28.10 32.92 7.21
N THR A 129 29.31 33.19 6.70
CA THR A 129 30.55 33.32 7.51
C THR A 129 31.22 34.68 7.39
#